data_AF-A0A534V6Q8-F1
#
_entry.id   AF-A0A534V6Q8-F1
#
_cell.length_a   1.000
_cell.length_b   1.000
_cell.length_c   1.000
_cell.angle_alpha   90.00
_cell.angle_beta   90.00
_cell.angle_gamma   90.00
#
_symmetry.space_group_name_H-M   'P 1'
#
loop_
_entity.id
_entity.type
_entity.pdbx_description
1 polymer ?
#
loop_
_entity_poly.entity_id
_entity_poly.type
_entity_poly.pdbx_seq_one_letter_code
_entity_poly.pdbx_strand_id
1 'polypeptide(L)' 'MDTLKPEIARLFAAKEARRHKLAALPFPDKVRAVVCLQEMAAPVLRARGIKVRVWNLDDRVA' A
#
# COMPACT_ATOMS: atom_id res chain seq x y z
N MET A 1 -6.37 -9.73 -30.96
CA MET A 1 -6.67 -9.64 -29.52
C MET A 1 -5.91 -10.77 -28.86
N ASP A 2 -4.83 -10.45 -28.14
CA ASP A 2 -4.05 -11.48 -27.43
C ASP A 2 -4.95 -12.20 -26.44
N THR A 3 -5.09 -13.50 -26.61
CA THR A 3 -5.82 -14.37 -25.68
C THR A 3 -5.02 -14.41 -24.38
N LEU A 4 -5.34 -13.50 -23.46
CA LEU A 4 -4.70 -13.44 -22.15
C LEU A 4 -4.82 -14.81 -21.48
N LYS A 5 -3.69 -15.41 -21.10
CA LYS A 5 -3.68 -16.72 -20.43
C LYS A 5 -4.62 -16.67 -19.22
N PRO A 6 -5.48 -17.68 -19.00
CA PRO A 6 -6.45 -17.69 -17.90
C PRO A 6 -5.83 -17.45 -16.52
N GLU A 7 -4.59 -17.89 -16.33
CA GLU A 7 -3.81 -17.66 -15.11
C GLU A 7 -3.55 -16.17 -14.86
N ILE A 8 -3.17 -15.41 -15.90
CA ILE A 8 -2.90 -13.98 -15.79
C ILE A 8 -4.21 -13.22 -15.50
N ALA A 9 -5.32 -13.62 -16.14
CA ALA A 9 -6.64 -13.06 -15.86
C ALA A 9 -7.03 -13.27 -14.38
N ARG A 10 -6.78 -14.46 -13.83
CA ARG A 10 -7.02 -14.75 -12.40
C ARG A 10 -6.19 -13.87 -11.48
N LEU A 11 -4.91 -13.65 -11.81
CA LEU A 11 -4.05 -12.76 -11.02
C LEU A 11 -4.55 -11.30 -11.05
N PHE A 12 -5.02 -10.81 -12.19
CA PHE A 12 -5.63 -9.48 -12.27
C PHE A 12 -6.92 -9.37 -11.46
N ALA A 13 -7.81 -10.36 -11.55
CA ALA A 13 -9.03 -10.40 -10.76
C ALA A 13 -8.74 -10.41 -9.24
N ALA A 14 -7.75 -11.19 -8.80
CA ALA A 14 -7.33 -11.21 -7.40
C ALA A 14 -6.76 -9.85 -6.94
N LYS A 15 -5.96 -9.19 -7.79
CA LYS A 15 -5.45 -7.84 -7.53
C LYS A 15 -6.57 -6.80 -7.44
N GLU A 16 -7.57 -6.88 -8.32
CA GLU A 16 -8.74 -5.99 -8.31
C GLU A 16 -9.56 -6.19 -7.04
N ALA A 17 -9.88 -7.43 -6.68
CA ALA A 17 -10.60 -7.75 -5.46
C ALA A 17 -9.88 -7.22 -4.20
N ARG A 18 -8.55 -7.33 -4.15
CA ARG A 18 -7.75 -6.74 -3.07
C ARG A 18 -7.83 -5.22 -3.06
N ARG A 19 -7.78 -4.55 -4.21
CA ARG A 19 -7.93 -3.09 -4.32
C ARG A 19 -9.28 -2.61 -3.77
N HIS A 20 -10.37 -3.28 -4.13
CA HIS A 20 -11.69 -2.98 -3.58
C HIS A 20 -11.75 -3.16 -2.06
N LYS A 21 -11.19 -4.24 -1.52
CA LYS A 21 -11.13 -4.44 -0.06
C LYS A 21 -10.36 -3.34 0.66
N LEU A 22 -9.20 -2.93 0.12
CA LEU A 22 -8.41 -1.83 0.68
C LEU A 22 -9.13 -0.47 0.57
N ALA A 23 -9.82 -0.23 -0.55
CA ALA A 23 -10.62 0.97 -0.74
C ALA A 23 -11.82 1.05 0.20
N ALA A 24 -12.36 -0.09 0.63
CA ALA A 24 -13.45 -0.16 1.60
C ALA A 24 -13.02 0.03 3.06
N LEU A 25 -11.72 0.03 3.36
CA LEU A 25 -11.23 0.18 4.74
C LEU A 25 -11.62 1.56 5.33
N PRO A 26 -11.88 1.62 6.64
CA PRO A 26 -12.00 2.88 7.37
C PRO A 26 -10.78 3.78 7.15
N PHE A 27 -10.99 5.09 7.25
CA PHE A 27 -9.92 6.08 7.09
C PHE A 27 -8.70 5.81 8.00
N PRO A 28 -8.86 5.49 9.31
CA PRO A 28 -7.72 5.18 10.18
C PRO A 28 -6.86 4.01 9.67
N ASP A 29 -7.48 2.96 9.15
CA ASP A 29 -6.78 1.79 8.62
C ASP A 29 -6.02 2.10 7.33
N LYS A 30 -6.59 2.94 6.46
CA LYS A 30 -5.90 3.42 5.27
C LYS A 30 -4.65 4.21 5.62
N VAL A 31 -4.75 5.08 6.62
CA VAL A 31 -3.61 5.88 7.11
C VAL A 31 -2.52 4.96 7.69
N ARG A 32 -2.90 3.97 8.52
CA ARG A 32 -1.95 2.95 9.02
C ARG A 32 -1.23 2.22 7.90
N ALA A 33 -1.96 1.80 6.87
CA ALA A 33 -1.36 1.13 5.71
C ALA A 33 -0.36 2.04 4.97
N VAL A 34 -0.66 3.33 4.82
CA VAL A 34 0.27 4.30 4.20
C VAL A 34 1.53 4.48 5.04
N VAL A 35 1.42 4.58 6.36
CA VAL A 35 2.60 4.71 7.24
C VAL A 35 3.49 3.46 7.15
N CYS A 36 2.91 2.27 7.17
CA CYS A 36 3.65 1.02 6.96
C CYS A 36 4.42 1.03 5.61
N LEU A 37 3.79 1.50 4.53
CA LEU A 37 4.47 1.66 3.23
C LEU A 37 5.61 2.69 3.27
N GLN A 38 5.43 3.80 4.01
CA GLN A 38 6.48 4.80 4.20
C GLN A 38 7.67 4.22 4.96
N GLU A 39 7.43 3.41 5.99
CA GLU A 39 8.49 2.71 6.75
C GLU A 39 9.31 1.79 5.87
N MET A 40 8.65 1.01 5.01
CA MET A 40 9.34 0.12 4.06
C MET A 40 10.15 0.90 3.02
N ALA A 41 9.63 2.03 2.54
CA ALA A 41 10.30 2.84 1.53
C ALA A 41 11.45 3.68 2.11
N ALA A 42 11.36 4.08 3.38
CA ALA A 42 12.28 5.04 3.98
C ALA A 42 13.76 4.62 3.92
N PRO A 43 14.16 3.37 4.22
CA PRO A 43 15.55 2.92 4.09
C PRO A 43 16.09 3.08 2.67
N VAL A 44 15.30 2.70 1.66
CA VAL A 44 15.70 2.78 0.24
C VAL A 44 15.90 4.23 -0.18
N LEU A 45 14.98 5.11 0.22
CA LEU A 45 15.04 6.54 -0.12
C LEU A 45 16.21 7.23 0.60
N ARG A 46 16.46 6.89 1.87
CA ARG A 46 17.62 7.39 2.64
C ARG A 46 18.95 6.94 2.04
N ALA A 47 19.05 5.69 1.61
CA ALA A 47 20.24 5.17 0.93
C ALA A 47 20.55 5.92 -0.37
N ARG A 48 19.53 6.51 -1.01
CA ARG A 48 19.67 7.38 -2.20
C ARG A 48 19.95 8.84 -1.85
N GLY A 49 20.23 9.17 -0.59
CA GLY A 49 20.47 10.53 -0.12
C GLY A 49 19.21 11.39 0.01
N ILE A 50 18.02 10.81 -0.16
CA ILE A 50 16.76 11.56 -0.01
C ILE A 50 16.39 11.63 1.46
N LYS A 51 16.29 12.86 1.99
CA LYS A 51 15.84 13.10 3.36
C LYS A 51 14.33 12.84 3.45
N VAL A 52 13.95 11.70 4.02
CA VAL A 52 12.54 11.31 4.23
C VAL A 52 12.22 11.06 5.70
N ARG A 53 11.03 11.49 6.11
CA ARG A 53 10.46 11.28 7.44
C ARG A 53 9.17 10.46 7.30
N VAL A 54 9.12 9.33 7.99
CA VAL A 54 7.90 8.53 8.16
C VAL A 54 6.95 9.30 9.08
N TRP A 55 5.66 9.30 8.76
CA TRP A 55 4.67 9.94 9.63
C TRP A 55 4.55 9.20 10.95
N ASN A 56 4.50 9.95 12.06
CA ASN A 56 4.17 9.37 13.35
C ASN A 56 2.65 9.38 13.51
N LEU A 57 2.08 8.20 13.77
CA LEU A 57 0.70 8.12 14.24
C LEU A 57 0.80 8.17 15.76
N ASP A 58 0.68 9.36 16.33
CA ASP A 58 0.51 9.45 17.78
C ASP A 58 -0.78 8.70 18.12
N ASP A 59 -0.70 7.68 18.99
CA ASP A 59 -1.83 6.87 19.48
C ASP A 59 -2.88 7.68 20.29
N ARG A 60 -2.91 9.02 20.15
CA ARG A 60 -3.89 9.90 20.80
C ARG A 60 -5.18 9.95 19.99
N VAL A 61 -5.85 8.81 19.94
CA VAL A 61 -7.31 8.79 19.90
C VAL A 61 -7.74 8.21 21.24
N ALA A 62 -7.91 9.12 22.21
CA ALA A 62 -8.66 8.84 23.44
C ALA A 62 -10.15 8.80 23.10
#